data_AF-A0A5N6XN71-F1
#
_entry.id   AF-A0A5N6XN71-F1
#
_cell.length_a   1.000
_cell.length_b   1.000
_cell.length_c   1.000
_cell.angle_alpha   90.00
_cell.angle_beta   90.00
_cell.angle_gamma   90.00
#
_symmetry.space_group_name_H-M   'P 1'
#
loop_
_entity.id
_entity.type
_entity.pdbx_description
1 polymer ?
#
loop_
_entity_poly.entity_id
_entity_poly.type
_entity_poly.pdbx_seq_one_letter_code
_entity_poly.pdbx_strand_id
1 'polypeptide(L)'
;MSDPGPMPTFLGTADHGGHHSRGPRCISTHRNGPLLQQLQTAEVNSPHPARQRRSGFDVREEPISDFISKGLMTIDQAMSCFRTFFQGCDRYIPIFDPELDNFASVRARSSILLNAICTIGSRVETKSGSQISDLLHAELKRWINVVIQNKTMNCLESIQALLIVACYSAERSLLLSFATRMALDLSLDEAFEELIQRLTMDEIEGIPELHMTTDEEERSLMRKSRTWFGLLVLDHIFHVDGGKPPGIRMTGNAHRCRILLRHHTSTILDLRLFSQVELNVIRARINDTLDTKETLDRPDIAEFVHEAKVDLDLWFDDWLRIIENSIAAGEERPFLLAALRVQKCWAELILHCKALLSMGVENVAAMSPVERNILLLAKSSARKHLRLISTEPDFYLAKLKYAMDFVWAKCAFCFLLLLKLSRLLPERREEHQELLDHGNRLLNELNRSVGSSGQTIGNGSIYMQILRLSIEKYGRIFQEREAGGDPVTTAPFWESFDAQADLQSFVPEQFVREWDFPGLNLFYFPTAWQDFFGDFSLAV
;
A
#
# COMPACT_ATOMS: atom_id res chain seq x y z
N MET A 1 57.28 -2.71 -23.86
CA MET A 1 57.26 -2.58 -25.33
C MET A 1 56.47 -3.77 -25.85
N SER A 2 55.40 -3.68 -26.62
CA SER A 2 54.56 -2.62 -27.19
C SER A 2 53.28 -3.38 -27.61
N ASP A 3 52.11 -2.95 -27.18
CA ASP A 3 51.09 -2.26 -27.99
C ASP A 3 50.40 -3.15 -29.07
N PRO A 4 49.05 -3.22 -29.13
CA PRO A 4 48.28 -4.15 -29.96
C PRO A 4 47.70 -3.51 -31.24
N GLY A 5 47.31 -4.37 -32.21
CA GLY A 5 46.48 -4.02 -33.37
C GLY A 5 46.81 -4.88 -34.61
N PRO A 6 45.99 -4.92 -35.69
CA PRO A 6 44.84 -4.05 -35.97
C PRO A 6 43.57 -4.74 -36.54
N MET A 7 42.50 -3.94 -36.67
CA MET A 7 41.34 -4.13 -37.56
C MET A 7 41.74 -4.19 -39.04
N PRO A 8 40.82 -4.60 -39.92
CA PRO A 8 40.58 -3.78 -41.10
C PRO A 8 39.09 -3.58 -41.46
N THR A 9 38.80 -2.37 -41.91
CA THR A 9 37.61 -1.94 -42.65
C THR A 9 37.95 -1.91 -44.13
N PHE A 10 37.06 -2.35 -45.04
CA PHE A 10 37.07 -1.91 -46.44
C PHE A 10 35.67 -1.86 -47.05
N LEU A 11 35.42 -0.75 -47.75
CA LEU A 11 34.27 -0.42 -48.59
C LEU A 11 34.28 -1.16 -49.94
N GLY A 12 33.11 -1.29 -50.60
CA GLY A 12 33.05 -1.25 -52.08
C GLY A 12 31.93 -2.03 -52.79
N THR A 13 30.83 -1.33 -53.12
CA THR A 13 30.04 -1.36 -54.39
C THR A 13 29.45 -2.65 -54.97
N ALA A 14 28.10 -2.69 -55.11
CA ALA A 14 27.31 -2.74 -56.36
C ALA A 14 25.98 -3.54 -56.24
N ASP A 15 24.91 -2.92 -56.76
CA ASP A 15 23.51 -3.35 -56.98
C ASP A 15 23.34 -4.78 -57.60
N HIS A 16 22.23 -5.54 -57.54
CA HIS A 16 20.78 -5.25 -57.59
C HIS A 16 19.99 -6.45 -57.04
N GLY A 17 18.79 -6.22 -56.45
CA GLY A 17 17.75 -7.26 -56.42
C GLY A 17 16.68 -7.15 -55.34
N GLY A 18 15.52 -6.59 -55.70
CA GLY A 18 14.23 -7.22 -55.37
C GLY A 18 13.51 -6.87 -54.06
N HIS A 19 12.49 -6.03 -54.21
CA HIS A 19 11.23 -5.99 -53.44
C HIS A 19 11.17 -5.31 -52.06
N HIS A 20 10.83 -4.01 -52.13
CA HIS A 20 10.27 -3.22 -51.04
C HIS A 20 8.83 -3.62 -50.68
N SER A 21 8.61 -3.81 -49.39
CA SER A 21 7.32 -3.64 -48.71
C SER A 21 7.02 -2.15 -48.52
N ARG A 22 5.77 -1.70 -48.74
CA ARG A 22 5.20 -0.52 -48.07
C ARG A 22 3.67 -0.51 -48.15
N GLY A 23 3.06 -0.16 -47.01
CA GLY A 23 1.66 -0.40 -46.66
C GLY A 23 0.59 0.46 -47.35
N PRO A 24 -0.68 0.34 -46.91
CA PRO A 24 -1.80 0.97 -47.60
C PRO A 24 -2.06 2.39 -47.08
N ARG A 25 -2.07 3.33 -48.03
CA ARG A 25 -2.60 4.69 -47.89
C ARG A 25 -4.10 4.71 -48.21
N CYS A 26 -4.81 5.53 -47.44
CA CYS A 26 -6.20 5.92 -47.60
C CYS A 26 -6.43 6.65 -48.93
N ILE A 27 -7.54 6.35 -49.64
CA ILE A 27 -8.00 7.09 -50.82
C ILE A 27 -9.42 7.57 -50.57
N SER A 28 -9.58 8.90 -50.61
CA SER A 28 -10.85 9.60 -50.75
C SER A 28 -11.00 10.00 -52.22
N THR A 29 -12.19 9.88 -52.79
CA THR A 29 -12.57 10.61 -54.01
C THR A 29 -14.04 11.05 -53.97
N HIS A 30 -14.23 12.36 -54.07
CA HIS A 30 -15.49 13.06 -54.39
C HIS A 30 -15.74 13.09 -55.90
N ARG A 31 -17.02 13.03 -56.34
CA ARG A 31 -17.59 13.96 -57.36
C ARG A 31 -19.13 13.81 -57.57
N ASN A 32 -19.85 14.93 -57.35
CA ASN A 32 -21.03 15.57 -58.04
C ASN A 32 -22.10 14.66 -58.69
N GLY A 33 -23.43 14.64 -58.40
CA GLY A 33 -24.50 15.66 -58.28
C GLY A 33 -25.42 15.66 -59.55
N PRO A 34 -26.69 16.14 -59.64
CA PRO A 34 -27.78 16.41 -58.66
C PRO A 34 -29.21 15.88 -59.09
N LEU A 35 -30.25 16.00 -58.22
CA LEU A 35 -31.65 16.45 -58.48
C LEU A 35 -32.75 15.82 -57.58
N LEU A 36 -33.68 16.69 -57.17
CA LEU A 36 -34.88 16.53 -56.33
C LEU A 36 -36.08 15.89 -57.06
N GLN A 37 -36.89 15.06 -56.37
CA GLN A 37 -38.38 15.07 -56.34
C GLN A 37 -38.92 14.00 -55.36
N GLN A 38 -39.45 14.36 -54.19
CA GLN A 38 -40.88 14.47 -53.81
C GLN A 38 -41.71 13.17 -53.64
N LEU A 39 -42.17 13.00 -52.38
CA LEU A 39 -43.52 12.61 -51.89
C LEU A 39 -44.06 11.16 -52.00
N GLN A 40 -44.43 10.66 -50.80
CA GLN A 40 -45.58 9.80 -50.46
C GLN A 40 -45.51 8.34 -50.98
N THR A 41 -45.86 7.26 -50.26
CA THR A 41 -46.96 7.01 -49.32
C THR A 41 -46.79 5.60 -48.73
N ALA A 42 -47.36 5.40 -47.54
CA ALA A 42 -48.04 4.19 -47.04
C ALA A 42 -47.31 2.82 -46.99
N GLU A 43 -47.46 2.23 -45.81
CA GLU A 43 -47.11 0.89 -45.38
C GLU A 43 -47.58 -0.22 -46.34
N VAL A 44 -46.73 -1.24 -46.49
CA VAL A 44 -46.94 -2.62 -46.06
C VAL A 44 -45.92 -3.43 -46.86
N ASN A 45 -44.85 -3.86 -46.19
CA ASN A 45 -44.18 -5.11 -46.48
C ASN A 45 -43.21 -5.37 -45.32
N SER A 46 -43.64 -6.28 -44.46
CA SER A 46 -42.84 -6.95 -43.45
C SER A 46 -41.44 -7.28 -43.96
N PRO A 47 -40.37 -6.77 -43.33
CA PRO A 47 -39.08 -7.41 -43.42
C PRO A 47 -38.98 -8.34 -42.21
N HIS A 48 -38.99 -9.65 -42.44
CA HIS A 48 -38.10 -10.49 -41.64
C HIS A 48 -36.68 -10.03 -41.97
N PRO A 49 -35.87 -9.51 -41.03
CA PRO A 49 -34.45 -9.45 -41.24
C PRO A 49 -33.87 -10.73 -40.65
N ALA A 50 -33.33 -11.52 -41.55
CA ALA A 50 -32.41 -12.62 -41.33
C ALA A 50 -31.76 -12.63 -39.93
N ARG A 51 -31.83 -13.79 -39.28
CA ARG A 51 -30.78 -14.23 -38.35
C ARG A 51 -29.46 -14.34 -39.12
N GLN A 52 -28.86 -13.22 -39.48
CA GLN A 52 -27.41 -13.12 -39.55
C GLN A 52 -26.98 -12.62 -38.18
N ARG A 53 -26.79 -13.57 -37.27
CA ARG A 53 -25.97 -13.36 -36.08
C ARG A 53 -24.59 -13.00 -36.65
N ARG A 54 -24.30 -11.70 -36.80
CA ARG A 54 -22.95 -11.24 -37.11
C ARG A 54 -22.06 -11.88 -36.04
N SER A 55 -21.05 -12.63 -36.46
CA SER A 55 -20.01 -13.07 -35.53
C SER A 55 -19.32 -11.80 -35.02
N GLY A 56 -19.72 -11.34 -33.85
CA GLY A 56 -19.19 -10.18 -33.17
C GLY A 56 -18.93 -10.55 -31.72
N PHE A 57 -17.97 -9.85 -31.11
CA PHE A 57 -17.75 -9.92 -29.67
C PHE A 57 -18.57 -8.81 -29.02
N ASP A 58 -19.23 -9.12 -27.90
CA ASP A 58 -20.01 -8.17 -27.13
C ASP A 58 -19.50 -8.16 -25.69
N VAL A 59 -19.43 -6.98 -25.08
CA VAL A 59 -19.01 -6.79 -23.69
C VAL A 59 -20.28 -6.53 -22.88
N ARG A 60 -20.38 -7.12 -21.69
CA ARG A 60 -21.59 -6.96 -20.86
C ARG A 60 -21.78 -5.51 -20.45
N GLU A 61 -22.83 -4.87 -20.95
CA GLU A 61 -23.23 -3.48 -20.64
C GLU A 61 -24.36 -3.37 -19.60
N GLU A 62 -24.77 -4.48 -18.99
CA GLU A 62 -25.86 -4.46 -18.01
C GLU A 62 -25.54 -3.57 -16.81
N PRO A 63 -26.47 -2.69 -16.38
CA PRO A 63 -26.24 -1.78 -15.27
C PRO A 63 -26.04 -2.55 -13.96
N ILE A 64 -25.04 -2.15 -13.18
CA ILE A 64 -24.79 -2.74 -11.86
C ILE A 64 -25.93 -2.32 -10.92
N SER A 65 -26.63 -3.31 -10.36
CA SER A 65 -27.60 -3.08 -9.30
C SER A 65 -26.90 -3.03 -7.93
N ASP A 66 -27.28 -2.05 -7.10
CA ASP A 66 -26.84 -2.03 -5.71
C ASP A 66 -27.44 -3.20 -4.90
N PHE A 67 -26.79 -3.57 -3.80
CA PHE A 67 -27.21 -4.71 -2.98
C PHE A 67 -28.63 -4.58 -2.41
N ILE A 68 -29.11 -3.36 -2.23
CA ILE A 68 -30.45 -3.10 -1.70
C ILE A 68 -31.50 -3.41 -2.77
N SER A 69 -31.27 -2.97 -4.00
CA SER A 69 -32.10 -3.21 -5.17
C SER A 69 -32.12 -4.70 -5.55
N LYS A 70 -31.03 -5.41 -5.27
CA LYS A 70 -30.95 -6.88 -5.40
C LYS A 70 -31.61 -7.65 -4.24
N GLY A 71 -32.08 -6.97 -3.21
CA GLY A 71 -32.65 -7.61 -2.01
C GLY A 71 -31.64 -8.38 -1.16
N LEU A 72 -30.33 -8.14 -1.33
CA LEU A 72 -29.28 -8.77 -0.53
C LEU A 72 -29.13 -8.11 0.84
N MET A 73 -29.50 -6.84 0.98
CA MET A 73 -29.55 -6.13 2.25
C MET A 73 -30.70 -5.13 2.29
N THR A 74 -31.22 -4.86 3.49
CA THR A 74 -32.17 -3.77 3.72
C THR A 74 -31.47 -2.41 3.65
N ILE A 75 -32.25 -1.34 3.48
CA ILE A 75 -31.70 0.03 3.49
C ILE A 75 -31.04 0.38 4.84
N ASP A 76 -31.61 -0.11 5.94
CA ASP A 76 -31.07 0.13 7.29
C ASP A 76 -29.74 -0.58 7.50
N GLN A 77 -29.61 -1.83 7.03
CA GLN A 77 -28.34 -2.55 7.04
C GLN A 77 -27.28 -1.84 6.20
N ALA A 78 -27.64 -1.39 4.99
CA ALA A 78 -26.72 -0.67 4.11
C ALA A 78 -26.25 0.65 4.74
N MET A 79 -27.16 1.40 5.36
CA MET A 79 -26.85 2.65 6.04
C MET A 79 -25.99 2.43 7.29
N SER A 80 -26.19 1.32 8.03
CA SER A 80 -25.29 0.91 9.11
C SER A 80 -23.89 0.65 8.59
N CYS A 81 -23.76 -0.20 7.56
CA CYS A 81 -22.46 -0.51 6.95
C CYS A 81 -21.75 0.75 6.43
N PHE A 82 -22.50 1.65 5.79
CA PHE A 82 -21.98 2.93 5.31
C PHE A 82 -21.44 3.79 6.46
N ARG A 83 -22.20 3.93 7.55
CA ARG A 83 -21.73 4.63 8.76
C ARG A 83 -20.48 3.98 9.34
N THR A 84 -20.45 2.66 9.43
CA THR A 84 -19.29 1.93 9.95
C THR A 84 -18.04 2.18 9.10
N PHE A 85 -18.18 2.23 7.77
CA PHE A 85 -17.07 2.57 6.88
C PHE A 85 -16.52 3.98 7.18
N PHE A 86 -17.37 5.00 7.25
CA PHE A 86 -16.95 6.39 7.52
C PHE A 86 -16.62 6.69 9.00
N GLN A 87 -16.87 5.74 9.90
CA GLN A 87 -16.39 5.80 11.30
C GLN A 87 -14.90 5.44 11.42
N GLY A 88 -14.27 4.82 10.41
CA GLY A 88 -12.86 4.48 10.53
C GLY A 88 -12.16 3.95 9.29
N CYS A 89 -12.83 3.26 8.36
CA CYS A 89 -12.19 2.72 7.14
C CYS A 89 -11.72 3.83 6.20
N ASP A 90 -12.50 4.92 6.11
CA ASP A 90 -12.17 6.15 5.37
C ASP A 90 -10.85 6.78 5.81
N ARG A 91 -10.46 6.64 7.08
CA ARG A 91 -9.15 7.10 7.59
C ARG A 91 -8.00 6.30 6.98
N TYR A 92 -8.22 5.06 6.56
CA TYR A 92 -7.21 4.29 5.83
C TYR A 92 -7.27 4.51 4.32
N ILE A 93 -8.36 5.09 3.81
CA ILE A 93 -8.58 5.40 2.39
C ILE A 93 -9.10 6.85 2.28
N PRO A 94 -8.27 7.85 2.58
CA PRO A 94 -8.69 9.24 2.75
C PRO A 94 -8.91 9.96 1.41
N ILE A 95 -9.79 9.42 0.57
CA ILE A 95 -10.05 9.90 -0.80
C ILE A 95 -11.41 10.58 -0.98
N PHE A 96 -12.26 10.49 0.05
CA PHE A 96 -13.67 10.92 -0.01
C PHE A 96 -13.85 12.37 0.42
N ASP A 97 -14.83 13.01 -0.19
CA ASP A 97 -15.35 14.32 0.15
C ASP A 97 -16.65 14.13 0.96
N PRO A 98 -16.68 14.45 2.26
CA PRO A 98 -17.84 14.19 3.11
C PRO A 98 -19.10 14.98 2.71
N GLU A 99 -18.98 16.08 1.97
CA GLU A 99 -20.14 16.84 1.48
C GLU A 99 -20.85 16.08 0.37
N LEU A 100 -20.08 15.48 -0.55
CA LEU A 100 -20.59 14.80 -1.75
C LEU A 100 -20.72 13.28 -1.59
N ASP A 101 -19.89 12.65 -0.77
CA ASP A 101 -19.82 11.21 -0.55
C ASP A 101 -20.71 10.78 0.64
N ASN A 102 -21.94 11.30 0.70
CA ASN A 102 -22.99 10.85 1.64
C ASN A 102 -23.82 9.69 1.05
N PHE A 103 -24.53 8.95 1.92
CA PHE A 103 -25.25 7.73 1.53
C PHE A 103 -26.22 7.92 0.35
N ALA A 104 -27.02 8.99 0.39
CA ALA A 104 -28.01 9.26 -0.66
C ALA A 104 -27.33 9.59 -2.00
N SER A 105 -26.32 10.46 -1.97
CA SER A 105 -25.54 10.84 -3.16
C SER A 105 -24.82 9.65 -3.77
N VAL A 106 -24.06 8.89 -2.97
CA VAL A 106 -23.31 7.70 -3.44
C VAL A 106 -24.26 6.69 -4.07
N ARG A 107 -25.39 6.40 -3.41
CA ARG A 107 -26.39 5.47 -3.94
C ARG A 107 -26.97 5.94 -5.27
N ALA A 108 -27.26 7.24 -5.40
CA ALA A 108 -27.85 7.79 -6.60
C ALA A 108 -26.89 7.74 -7.81
N ARG A 109 -25.58 7.89 -7.59
CA ARG A 109 -24.60 8.01 -8.69
C ARG A 109 -23.74 6.77 -8.95
N SER A 110 -23.57 5.86 -7.99
CA SER A 110 -22.73 4.67 -8.20
C SER A 110 -23.09 3.47 -7.32
N SER A 111 -23.76 2.49 -7.93
CA SER A 111 -24.03 1.19 -7.31
C SER A 111 -22.76 0.44 -6.92
N ILE A 112 -21.69 0.50 -7.74
CA ILE A 112 -20.46 -0.25 -7.46
C ILE A 112 -19.71 0.33 -6.25
N LEU A 113 -19.67 1.65 -6.14
CA LEU A 113 -19.05 2.32 -4.99
C LEU A 113 -19.86 2.06 -3.72
N LEU A 114 -21.19 2.15 -3.77
CA LEU A 114 -22.03 1.79 -2.64
C LEU A 114 -21.81 0.34 -2.22
N ASN A 115 -21.78 -0.60 -3.17
CA ASN A 115 -21.54 -2.01 -2.88
C ASN A 115 -20.16 -2.21 -2.23
N ALA A 116 -19.11 -1.54 -2.70
CA ALA A 116 -17.78 -1.62 -2.10
C ALA A 116 -17.78 -1.12 -0.64
N ILE A 117 -18.36 0.06 -0.39
CA ILE A 117 -18.50 0.64 0.96
C ILE A 117 -19.29 -0.29 1.88
N CYS A 118 -20.44 -0.80 1.42
CA CYS A 118 -21.28 -1.70 2.21
C CYS A 118 -20.60 -3.04 2.49
N THR A 119 -19.87 -3.62 1.54
CA THR A 119 -19.13 -4.87 1.76
C THR A 119 -18.08 -4.70 2.86
N ILE A 120 -17.28 -3.63 2.80
CA ILE A 120 -16.25 -3.39 3.82
C ILE A 120 -16.89 -3.03 5.17
N GLY A 121 -17.93 -2.18 5.18
CA GLY A 121 -18.68 -1.86 6.39
C GLY A 121 -19.27 -3.11 7.04
N SER A 122 -19.90 -3.99 6.26
CA SER A 122 -20.43 -5.28 6.73
C SER A 122 -19.33 -6.17 7.29
N ARG A 123 -18.14 -6.21 6.67
CA ARG A 123 -16.99 -6.98 7.19
C ARG A 123 -16.56 -6.51 8.57
N VAL A 124 -16.59 -5.20 8.83
CA VAL A 124 -16.22 -4.61 10.13
C VAL A 124 -17.30 -4.82 11.19
N GLU A 125 -18.59 -4.73 10.83
CA GLU A 125 -19.70 -4.96 11.76
C GLU A 125 -19.90 -6.44 12.12
N THR A 126 -19.52 -7.33 11.21
CA THR A 126 -19.79 -8.76 11.35
C THR A 126 -19.03 -9.33 12.54
N LYS A 127 -19.80 -9.72 13.56
CA LYS A 127 -19.34 -10.66 14.58
C LYS A 127 -19.33 -12.05 13.93
N SER A 128 -18.26 -12.80 14.16
CA SER A 128 -18.05 -14.22 13.84
C SER A 128 -19.27 -14.99 13.32
N GLY A 129 -19.21 -15.46 12.06
CA GLY A 129 -20.15 -16.43 11.49
C GLY A 129 -21.29 -15.90 10.61
N SER A 130 -21.31 -14.61 10.25
CA SER A 130 -22.35 -14.08 9.36
C SER A 130 -22.07 -14.39 7.89
N GLN A 131 -22.89 -15.27 7.29
CA GLN A 131 -22.82 -15.63 5.87
C GLN A 131 -23.04 -14.44 4.93
N ILE A 132 -23.59 -13.32 5.43
CA ILE A 132 -23.90 -12.15 4.60
C ILE A 132 -22.62 -11.48 4.08
N SER A 133 -21.58 -11.33 4.91
CA SER A 133 -20.36 -10.63 4.51
C SER A 133 -19.67 -11.34 3.35
N ASP A 134 -19.63 -12.68 3.39
CA ASP A 134 -19.02 -13.51 2.35
C ASP A 134 -19.82 -13.44 1.04
N LEU A 135 -21.15 -13.44 1.15
CA LEU A 135 -22.05 -13.29 0.00
C LEU A 135 -21.88 -11.92 -0.68
N LEU A 136 -21.82 -10.85 0.11
CA LEU A 136 -21.60 -9.48 -0.40
C LEU A 136 -20.23 -9.34 -1.05
N HIS A 137 -19.20 -9.95 -0.46
CA HIS A 137 -17.85 -9.96 -1.03
C HIS A 137 -17.79 -10.72 -2.37
N ALA A 138 -18.39 -11.91 -2.45
CA ALA A 138 -18.46 -12.69 -3.67
C ALA A 138 -19.19 -11.95 -4.80
N GLU A 139 -20.33 -11.33 -4.46
CA GLU A 139 -21.11 -10.54 -5.42
C GLU A 139 -20.36 -9.27 -5.87
N LEU A 140 -19.67 -8.58 -4.95
CA LEU A 140 -18.83 -7.43 -5.28
C LEU A 140 -17.70 -7.85 -6.24
N LYS A 141 -16.98 -8.94 -5.94
CA LYS A 141 -15.89 -9.44 -6.80
C LYS A 141 -16.39 -9.73 -8.22
N ARG A 142 -17.60 -10.30 -8.35
CA ARG A 142 -18.22 -10.54 -9.66
C ARG A 142 -18.43 -9.24 -10.44
N TRP A 143 -18.91 -8.17 -9.80
CA TRP A 143 -19.13 -6.90 -10.48
C TRP A 143 -17.84 -6.12 -10.74
N ILE A 144 -16.85 -6.18 -9.86
CA ILE A 144 -15.52 -5.61 -10.10
C ILE A 144 -14.90 -6.19 -11.38
N ASN A 145 -15.02 -7.50 -11.61
CA ASN A 145 -14.57 -8.11 -12.86
C ASN A 145 -15.28 -7.56 -14.10
N VAL A 146 -16.59 -7.28 -14.00
CA VAL A 146 -17.35 -6.66 -15.10
C VAL A 146 -16.88 -5.22 -15.33
N VAL A 147 -16.68 -4.44 -14.28
CA VAL A 147 -16.17 -3.05 -14.36
C VAL A 147 -14.81 -3.00 -15.04
N ILE A 148 -13.87 -3.86 -14.65
CA ILE A 148 -12.52 -3.91 -15.23
C ILE A 148 -12.56 -4.20 -16.75
N GLN A 149 -13.51 -5.02 -17.20
CA GLN A 149 -13.62 -5.43 -18.59
C GLN A 149 -14.43 -4.44 -19.45
N ASN A 150 -15.15 -3.50 -18.83
CA ASN A 150 -16.06 -2.62 -19.53
C ASN A 150 -15.65 -1.15 -19.44
N LYS A 151 -15.14 -0.62 -20.56
CA LYS A 151 -14.72 0.78 -20.69
C LYS A 151 -15.84 1.79 -20.40
N THR A 152 -17.10 1.49 -20.70
CA THR A 152 -18.21 2.43 -20.46
C THR A 152 -18.50 2.61 -18.97
N MET A 153 -17.99 1.71 -18.13
CA MET A 153 -18.11 1.79 -16.67
C MET A 153 -16.91 2.48 -16.02
N ASN A 154 -15.96 2.99 -16.80
CA ASN A 154 -14.82 3.73 -16.28
C ASN A 154 -15.24 5.14 -15.85
N CYS A 155 -15.38 5.34 -14.56
CA CYS A 155 -15.62 6.63 -13.92
C CYS A 155 -14.85 6.73 -12.60
N LEU A 156 -14.83 7.92 -12.00
CA LEU A 156 -14.15 8.17 -10.72
C LEU A 156 -14.60 7.18 -9.64
N GLU A 157 -15.91 6.94 -9.52
CA GLU A 157 -16.47 6.04 -8.52
C GLU A 157 -16.07 4.58 -8.71
N SER A 158 -15.90 4.13 -9.95
CA SER A 158 -15.38 2.79 -10.26
C SER A 158 -13.94 2.64 -9.80
N ILE A 159 -13.11 3.68 -10.00
CA ILE A 159 -11.72 3.72 -9.52
C ILE A 159 -11.68 3.72 -7.98
N GLN A 160 -12.52 4.54 -7.34
CA GLN A 160 -12.64 4.58 -5.88
C GLN A 160 -13.10 3.23 -5.31
N ALA A 161 -14.05 2.55 -5.97
CA ALA A 161 -14.49 1.22 -5.57
C ALA A 161 -13.37 0.18 -5.69
N LEU A 162 -12.63 0.17 -6.80
CA LEU A 162 -11.45 -0.70 -6.99
C LEU A 162 -10.37 -0.43 -5.94
N LEU A 163 -10.12 0.85 -5.63
CA LEU A 163 -9.19 1.27 -4.59
C LEU A 163 -9.60 0.72 -3.21
N ILE A 164 -10.89 0.82 -2.86
CA ILE A 164 -11.42 0.18 -1.65
C ILE A 164 -11.16 -1.32 -1.65
N VAL A 165 -11.49 -2.03 -2.73
CA VAL A 165 -11.33 -3.50 -2.78
C VAL A 165 -9.86 -3.89 -2.71
N ALA A 166 -8.95 -3.15 -3.33
CA ALA A 166 -7.51 -3.38 -3.26
C ALA A 166 -6.98 -3.33 -1.81
N CYS A 167 -7.50 -2.43 -0.98
CA CYS A 167 -7.09 -2.29 0.42
C CYS A 167 -7.39 -3.52 1.31
N TYR A 168 -8.34 -4.37 0.91
CA TYR A 168 -8.88 -5.45 1.74
C TYR A 168 -8.87 -6.82 1.05
N SER A 169 -8.12 -6.97 -0.05
CA SER A 169 -8.05 -8.19 -0.87
C SER A 169 -6.63 -8.77 -0.92
N ALA A 170 -6.53 -10.08 -1.11
CA ALA A 170 -5.27 -10.76 -1.43
C ALA A 170 -4.74 -10.40 -2.83
N GLU A 171 -5.64 -10.07 -3.78
CA GLU A 171 -5.32 -9.70 -5.16
C GLU A 171 -4.99 -8.19 -5.31
N ARG A 172 -4.60 -7.54 -4.20
CA ARG A 172 -4.49 -6.08 -4.06
C ARG A 172 -3.70 -5.38 -5.16
N SER A 173 -2.53 -5.89 -5.53
CA SER A 173 -1.69 -5.21 -6.52
C SER A 173 -2.26 -5.31 -7.92
N LEU A 174 -2.93 -6.42 -8.26
CA LEU A 174 -3.60 -6.56 -9.55
C LEU A 174 -4.78 -5.59 -9.65
N LEU A 175 -5.59 -5.52 -8.60
CA LEU A 175 -6.71 -4.56 -8.51
C LEU A 175 -6.22 -3.12 -8.57
N LEU A 176 -5.10 -2.81 -7.88
CA LEU A 176 -4.48 -1.50 -7.93
C LEU A 176 -4.00 -1.17 -9.35
N SER A 177 -3.35 -2.09 -10.06
CA SER A 177 -2.93 -1.87 -11.45
C SER A 177 -4.11 -1.57 -12.39
N PHE A 178 -5.25 -2.25 -12.22
CA PHE A 178 -6.47 -1.94 -12.97
C PHE A 178 -7.01 -0.55 -12.62
N ALA A 179 -7.08 -0.22 -11.32
CA ALA A 179 -7.54 1.09 -10.85
C ALA A 179 -6.65 2.22 -11.40
N THR A 180 -5.33 2.05 -11.37
CA THR A 180 -4.36 3.00 -11.93
C THR A 180 -4.53 3.15 -13.43
N ARG A 181 -4.73 2.06 -14.18
CA ARG A 181 -4.97 2.14 -15.62
C ARG A 181 -6.26 2.89 -15.94
N MET A 182 -7.34 2.61 -15.22
CA MET A 182 -8.61 3.31 -15.36
C MET A 182 -8.50 4.79 -15.00
N ALA A 183 -7.69 5.14 -14.00
CA ALA A 183 -7.41 6.52 -13.60
C ALA A 183 -6.67 7.30 -14.69
N LEU A 184 -5.67 6.67 -15.34
CA LEU A 184 -4.96 7.26 -16.48
C LEU A 184 -5.90 7.49 -17.69
N ASP A 185 -6.81 6.55 -17.96
CA ASP A 185 -7.82 6.72 -19.02
C ASP A 185 -8.76 7.92 -18.77
N LEU A 186 -8.84 8.41 -17.53
CA LEU A 186 -9.63 9.59 -17.13
C LEU A 186 -8.78 10.81 -16.76
N SER A 187 -7.47 10.78 -17.06
CA SER A 187 -6.49 11.85 -16.77
C SER A 187 -6.48 12.29 -15.30
N LEU A 188 -6.63 11.35 -14.35
CA LEU A 188 -6.54 11.67 -12.92
C LEU A 188 -5.14 12.14 -12.49
N ASP A 189 -4.11 11.71 -13.22
CA ASP A 189 -2.72 12.09 -13.01
C ASP A 189 -2.43 13.57 -13.31
N GLU A 190 -3.21 14.18 -14.20
CA GLU A 190 -3.12 15.60 -14.56
C GLU A 190 -3.91 16.50 -13.59
N ALA A 191 -4.89 15.94 -12.88
CA ALA A 191 -5.87 16.70 -12.10
C ALA A 191 -5.25 17.60 -11.01
N PHE A 192 -4.15 17.15 -10.40
CA PHE A 192 -3.46 17.94 -9.38
C PHE A 192 -2.81 19.19 -9.98
N GLU A 193 -2.06 19.04 -11.08
CA GLU A 193 -1.41 20.17 -11.74
C GLU A 193 -2.45 21.14 -12.31
N GLU A 194 -3.54 20.60 -12.87
CA GLU A 194 -4.65 21.40 -13.39
C GLU A 194 -5.33 22.24 -12.28
N LEU A 195 -5.48 21.67 -11.08
CA LEU A 195 -6.02 22.38 -9.92
C LEU A 195 -5.06 23.47 -9.43
N ILE A 196 -3.77 23.15 -9.30
CA ILE A 196 -2.77 24.13 -8.86
C ILE A 196 -2.70 25.30 -9.85
N GLN A 197 -2.73 25.04 -11.16
CA GLN A 197 -2.72 26.08 -12.18
C GLN A 197 -3.90 27.04 -12.01
N ARG A 198 -5.12 26.52 -11.82
CA ARG A 198 -6.31 27.34 -11.57
C ARG A 198 -6.17 28.21 -10.33
N LEU A 199 -5.78 27.61 -9.20
CA LEU A 199 -5.60 28.35 -7.94
C LEU A 199 -4.58 29.49 -8.08
N THR A 200 -3.52 29.29 -8.87
CA THR A 200 -2.54 30.37 -9.11
C THR A 200 -3.03 31.45 -10.05
N MET A 201 -3.95 31.16 -10.99
CA MET A 201 -4.51 32.15 -11.90
C MET A 201 -5.55 33.03 -11.20
N ASP A 202 -6.38 32.45 -10.34
CA ASP A 202 -7.39 33.17 -9.57
C ASP A 202 -6.77 34.20 -8.60
N GLU A 203 -5.61 33.88 -8.01
CA GLU A 203 -4.83 34.82 -7.18
C GLU A 203 -4.32 36.05 -7.97
N ILE A 204 -4.14 35.92 -9.30
CA ILE A 204 -3.56 36.97 -10.16
C ILE A 204 -4.66 37.85 -10.78
N GLU A 205 -5.78 37.25 -11.20
CA GLU A 205 -6.78 37.96 -12.02
C GLU A 205 -7.88 38.66 -11.20
N GLY A 206 -8.22 38.18 -10.00
CA GLY A 206 -9.12 38.90 -9.08
C GLY A 206 -10.53 39.22 -9.61
N ILE A 207 -11.04 38.49 -10.62
CA ILE A 207 -12.33 38.76 -11.28
C ILE A 207 -13.44 37.86 -10.68
N PRO A 208 -14.47 38.39 -10.00
CA PRO A 208 -15.43 37.60 -9.21
C PRO A 208 -16.59 36.92 -9.98
N GLU A 209 -16.71 37.07 -11.31
CA GLU A 209 -17.99 36.90 -12.00
C GLU A 209 -18.28 35.50 -12.62
N LEU A 210 -17.36 34.52 -12.52
CA LEU A 210 -17.55 33.14 -13.01
C LEU A 210 -17.51 32.05 -11.91
N HIS A 211 -17.71 32.44 -10.64
CA HIS A 211 -17.28 31.67 -9.47
C HIS A 211 -17.96 30.31 -9.22
N MET A 212 -19.18 30.06 -9.70
CA MET A 212 -19.93 28.85 -9.34
C MET A 212 -19.56 27.62 -10.19
N THR A 213 -19.32 27.80 -11.49
CA THR A 213 -18.89 26.70 -12.37
C THR A 213 -17.44 26.33 -12.13
N THR A 214 -16.62 27.31 -11.75
CA THR A 214 -15.23 27.07 -11.34
C THR A 214 -15.16 26.28 -10.03
N ASP A 215 -16.03 26.57 -9.05
CA ASP A 215 -16.09 25.84 -7.77
C ASP A 215 -16.44 24.35 -7.93
N GLU A 216 -17.37 24.00 -8.82
CA GLU A 216 -17.72 22.61 -9.11
C GLU A 216 -16.57 21.87 -9.84
N GLU A 217 -15.91 22.53 -10.79
CA GLU A 217 -14.74 21.99 -11.49
C GLU A 217 -13.55 21.80 -10.53
N GLU A 218 -13.23 22.78 -9.70
CA GLU A 218 -12.16 22.69 -8.69
C GLU A 218 -12.43 21.60 -7.68
N ARG A 219 -13.68 21.48 -7.18
CA ARG A 219 -14.09 20.38 -6.30
C ARG A 219 -13.94 19.02 -7.01
N SER A 220 -14.28 18.93 -8.30
CA SER A 220 -14.07 17.72 -9.11
C SER A 220 -12.59 17.36 -9.24
N LEU A 221 -11.73 18.33 -9.52
CA LEU A 221 -10.27 18.15 -9.59
C LEU A 221 -9.68 17.76 -8.23
N MET A 222 -10.17 18.32 -7.13
CA MET A 222 -9.75 17.93 -5.79
C MET A 222 -10.07 16.45 -5.51
N ARG A 223 -11.27 15.97 -5.88
CA ARG A 223 -11.66 14.56 -5.73
C ARG A 223 -10.83 13.62 -6.61
N LYS A 224 -10.55 14.02 -7.85
CA LYS A 224 -9.63 13.29 -8.75
C LYS A 224 -8.21 13.24 -8.17
N SER A 225 -7.68 14.37 -7.70
CA SER A 225 -6.36 14.49 -7.07
C SER A 225 -6.23 13.61 -5.83
N ARG A 226 -7.23 13.63 -4.94
CA ARG A 226 -7.30 12.74 -3.77
C ARG A 226 -7.24 11.27 -4.15
N THR A 227 -8.01 10.89 -5.17
CA THR A 227 -8.05 9.50 -5.65
C THR A 227 -6.71 9.09 -6.28
N TRP A 228 -6.09 9.96 -7.08
CA TRP A 228 -4.76 9.74 -7.64
C TRP A 228 -3.68 9.60 -6.57
N PHE A 229 -3.67 10.47 -5.56
CA PHE A 229 -2.76 10.36 -4.42
C PHE A 229 -3.00 9.09 -3.60
N GLY A 230 -4.25 8.66 -3.45
CA GLY A 230 -4.57 7.36 -2.83
C GLY A 230 -3.97 6.19 -3.60
N LEU A 231 -4.03 6.21 -4.93
CA LEU A 231 -3.39 5.21 -5.79
C LEU A 231 -1.87 5.24 -5.64
N LEU A 232 -1.25 6.43 -5.72
CA LEU A 232 0.19 6.64 -5.54
C LEU A 232 0.69 6.08 -4.20
N VAL A 233 0.00 6.41 -3.10
CA VAL A 233 0.37 5.97 -1.75
C VAL A 233 0.35 4.44 -1.66
N LEU A 234 -0.71 3.78 -2.17
CA LEU A 234 -0.75 2.32 -2.15
C LEU A 234 0.26 1.67 -3.10
N ASP A 235 0.52 2.27 -4.26
CA ASP A 235 1.50 1.77 -5.22
C ASP A 235 2.90 1.76 -4.59
N HIS A 236 3.29 2.88 -3.98
CA HIS A 236 4.56 2.98 -3.25
C HIS A 236 4.63 2.04 -2.05
N ILE A 237 3.54 1.87 -1.30
CA ILE A 237 3.48 0.86 -0.23
C ILE A 237 3.75 -0.53 -0.80
N PHE A 238 3.06 -0.96 -1.86
CA PHE A 238 3.25 -2.29 -2.43
C PHE A 238 4.59 -2.46 -3.14
N HIS A 239 5.17 -1.39 -3.64
CA HIS A 239 6.52 -1.38 -4.17
C HIS A 239 7.54 -1.64 -3.05
N VAL A 240 7.56 -0.81 -2.01
CA VAL A 240 8.54 -0.86 -0.93
C VAL A 240 8.34 -2.07 -0.01
N ASP A 241 7.10 -2.36 0.35
CA ASP A 241 6.75 -3.38 1.35
C ASP A 241 6.39 -4.72 0.72
N GLY A 242 5.94 -4.72 -0.54
CA GLY A 242 5.57 -5.93 -1.28
C GLY A 242 6.62 -6.38 -2.30
N GLY A 243 7.75 -5.67 -2.43
CA GLY A 243 8.85 -6.01 -3.35
C GLY A 243 8.48 -5.94 -4.83
N LYS A 244 7.44 -5.18 -5.19
CA LYS A 244 6.94 -5.08 -6.57
C LYS A 244 7.60 -3.94 -7.31
N PRO A 245 7.76 -3.97 -8.64
CA PRO A 245 8.18 -2.80 -9.39
C PRO A 245 7.18 -1.63 -9.20
N PRO A 246 7.64 -0.37 -9.12
CA PRO A 246 6.76 0.77 -8.95
C PRO A 246 5.93 1.01 -10.22
N GLY A 247 4.62 1.19 -10.06
CA GLY A 247 3.70 1.47 -11.16
C GLY A 247 3.50 2.96 -11.40
N ILE A 248 3.63 3.78 -10.35
CA ILE A 248 3.51 5.24 -10.39
C ILE A 248 4.80 5.84 -9.84
N ARG A 249 5.35 6.83 -10.53
CA ARG A 249 6.49 7.61 -10.03
C ARG A 249 6.08 9.06 -9.94
N MET A 250 6.31 9.67 -8.79
CA MET A 250 6.12 11.11 -8.65
C MET A 250 7.38 11.85 -9.09
N THR A 251 7.22 12.77 -10.03
CA THR A 251 8.29 13.68 -10.46
C THR A 251 8.17 15.01 -9.71
N GLY A 252 9.29 15.65 -9.40
CA GLY A 252 9.30 16.92 -8.70
C GLY A 252 9.09 16.82 -7.18
N ASN A 253 8.65 17.93 -6.57
CA ASN A 253 8.61 18.09 -5.12
C ASN A 253 7.27 17.67 -4.52
N ALA A 254 7.29 16.62 -3.68
CA ALA A 254 6.16 16.11 -2.92
C ALA A 254 5.43 17.17 -2.09
N HIS A 255 6.16 18.15 -1.57
CA HIS A 255 5.62 19.19 -0.71
C HIS A 255 4.57 20.08 -1.39
N ARG A 256 4.50 20.06 -2.73
CA ARG A 256 3.48 20.83 -3.46
C ARG A 256 2.06 20.41 -3.10
N CYS A 257 1.82 19.17 -2.70
CA CYS A 257 0.48 18.72 -2.27
C CYS A 257 -0.05 19.50 -1.05
N ARG A 258 0.84 20.08 -0.21
CA ARG A 258 0.45 20.89 0.96
C ARG A 258 -0.34 22.14 0.58
N ILE A 259 -0.22 22.65 -0.65
CA ILE A 259 -0.97 23.82 -1.13
C ILE A 259 -2.49 23.55 -1.04
N LEU A 260 -2.91 22.31 -1.31
CA LEU A 260 -4.32 21.92 -1.29
C LEU A 260 -4.94 21.98 0.11
N LEU A 261 -4.15 22.03 1.19
CA LEU A 261 -4.68 22.22 2.56
C LEU A 261 -5.30 23.61 2.77
N ARG A 262 -5.02 24.56 1.89
CA ARG A 262 -5.62 25.91 1.91
C ARG A 262 -6.90 25.99 1.08
N HIS A 263 -7.17 24.96 0.28
CA HIS A 263 -8.37 24.90 -0.55
C HIS A 263 -9.61 24.80 0.33
N HIS A 264 -10.70 25.50 -0.04
CA HIS A 264 -11.92 25.54 0.78
C HIS A 264 -12.64 24.18 0.86
N THR A 265 -12.46 23.29 -0.13
CA THR A 265 -12.95 21.90 -0.07
C THR A 265 -11.99 20.94 0.63
N SER A 266 -10.90 21.44 1.24
CA SER A 266 -9.99 20.58 1.99
C SER A 266 -10.71 19.95 3.19
N THR A 267 -10.43 18.66 3.42
CA THR A 267 -11.01 17.88 4.51
C THR A 267 -9.96 17.60 5.57
N ILE A 268 -10.41 17.21 6.76
CA ILE A 268 -9.47 16.82 7.81
C ILE A 268 -8.58 15.62 7.41
N LEU A 269 -9.09 14.72 6.57
CA LEU A 269 -8.34 13.56 6.11
C LEU A 269 -7.26 13.91 5.09
N ASP A 270 -7.27 15.11 4.52
CA ASP A 270 -6.20 15.58 3.64
C ASP A 270 -4.87 15.72 4.40
N LEU A 271 -4.89 16.08 5.69
CA LEU A 271 -3.70 16.07 6.55
C LEU A 271 -3.05 14.68 6.59
N ARG A 272 -3.87 13.63 6.56
CA ARG A 272 -3.40 12.25 6.56
C ARG A 272 -2.96 11.80 5.17
N LEU A 273 -3.72 12.13 4.13
CA LEU A 273 -3.38 11.74 2.76
C LEU A 273 -2.05 12.35 2.34
N PHE A 274 -1.89 13.67 2.48
CA PHE A 274 -0.71 14.39 2.00
C PHE A 274 0.55 14.07 2.82
N SER A 275 0.42 13.86 4.13
CA SER A 275 1.56 13.36 4.92
C SER A 275 2.02 11.97 4.47
N GLN A 276 1.09 11.11 4.03
CA GLN A 276 1.43 9.80 3.46
C GLN A 276 2.01 9.89 2.05
N VAL A 277 1.56 10.83 1.22
CA VAL A 277 2.17 11.08 -0.11
C VAL A 277 3.66 11.40 0.06
N GLU A 278 3.98 12.38 0.90
CA GLU A 278 5.37 12.77 1.14
C GLU A 278 6.20 11.64 1.74
N LEU A 279 5.67 10.97 2.77
CA LEU A 279 6.39 9.87 3.41
C LEU A 279 6.69 8.74 2.44
N ASN A 280 5.71 8.29 1.66
CA ASN A 280 5.90 7.13 0.79
C ASN A 280 6.77 7.46 -0.42
N VAL A 281 6.91 8.74 -0.80
CA VAL A 281 7.92 9.18 -1.79
C VAL A 281 9.32 9.09 -1.19
N ILE A 282 9.53 9.55 0.05
CA ILE A 282 10.80 9.39 0.76
C ILE A 282 11.16 7.91 0.89
N ARG A 283 10.20 7.08 1.30
CA ARG A 283 10.39 5.62 1.46
C ARG A 283 10.72 4.92 0.14
N ALA A 284 10.05 5.27 -0.95
CA ALA A 284 10.33 4.70 -2.27
C ALA A 284 11.74 5.06 -2.74
N ARG A 285 12.18 6.31 -2.56
CA ARG A 285 13.56 6.72 -2.85
C ARG A 285 14.58 5.94 -2.01
N ILE A 286 14.34 5.81 -0.71
CA ILE A 286 15.19 4.99 0.19
C ILE A 286 15.28 3.55 -0.32
N ASN A 287 14.15 2.97 -0.70
CA ASN A 287 14.07 1.62 -1.23
C ASN A 287 14.91 1.45 -2.51
N ASP A 288 14.67 2.29 -3.50
CA ASP A 288 15.36 2.24 -4.80
C ASP A 288 16.88 2.41 -4.66
N THR A 289 17.33 3.32 -3.80
CA THR A 289 18.75 3.55 -3.55
C THR A 289 19.40 2.35 -2.87
N LEU A 290 18.77 1.76 -1.85
CA LEU A 290 19.35 0.65 -1.09
C LEU A 290 19.25 -0.71 -1.81
N ASP A 291 18.25 -0.91 -2.67
CA ASP A 291 18.09 -2.16 -3.43
C ASP A 291 19.09 -2.27 -4.59
N THR A 292 19.67 -1.15 -5.05
CA THR A 292 20.61 -1.13 -6.17
C THR A 292 22.03 -1.52 -5.70
N LYS A 293 22.30 -2.83 -5.65
CA LYS A 293 23.54 -3.48 -5.15
C LYS A 293 24.87 -2.98 -5.74
N GLU A 294 24.84 -2.26 -6.86
CA GLU A 294 26.03 -1.78 -7.57
C GLU A 294 26.35 -0.30 -7.31
N THR A 295 25.53 0.41 -6.52
CA THR A 295 25.63 1.89 -6.43
C THR A 295 26.43 2.42 -5.25
N LEU A 296 26.43 1.74 -4.10
CA LEU A 296 27.01 2.26 -2.86
C LEU A 296 27.89 1.21 -2.18
N ASP A 297 29.05 1.63 -1.69
CA ASP A 297 29.85 0.81 -0.79
C ASP A 297 29.33 0.91 0.67
N ARG A 298 29.95 0.17 1.62
CA ARG A 298 29.45 0.15 3.02
C ARG A 298 29.50 1.52 3.70
N PRO A 299 30.59 2.30 3.63
CA PRO A 299 30.62 3.69 4.09
C PRO A 299 29.53 4.56 3.48
N ASP A 300 29.33 4.50 2.15
CA ASP A 300 28.33 5.30 1.44
C ASP A 300 26.90 4.96 1.91
N ILE A 301 26.61 3.68 2.16
CA ILE A 301 25.30 3.27 2.73
C ILE A 301 25.12 3.89 4.12
N ALA A 302 26.14 3.94 4.97
CA ALA A 302 26.03 4.50 6.31
C ALA A 302 25.77 6.01 6.29
N GLU A 303 26.44 6.74 5.38
CA GLU A 303 26.17 8.17 5.14
C GLU A 303 24.75 8.39 4.61
N PHE A 304 24.34 7.62 3.61
CA PHE A 304 22.97 7.67 3.07
C PHE A 304 21.91 7.41 4.14
N VAL A 305 22.12 6.45 5.04
CA VAL A 305 21.21 6.17 6.16
C VAL A 305 21.07 7.39 7.07
N HIS A 306 22.16 8.11 7.33
CA HIS A 306 22.11 9.33 8.13
C HIS A 306 21.28 10.42 7.44
N GLU A 307 21.52 10.67 6.15
CA GLU A 307 20.77 11.65 5.35
C GLU A 307 19.29 11.29 5.26
N ALA A 308 18.97 10.03 4.94
CA ALA A 308 17.61 9.53 4.85
C ALA A 308 16.87 9.66 6.19
N LYS A 309 17.57 9.48 7.31
CA LYS A 309 17.00 9.69 8.64
C LYS A 309 16.70 11.18 8.88
N VAL A 310 17.59 12.09 8.48
CA VAL A 310 17.35 13.53 8.57
C VAL A 310 16.10 13.92 7.77
N ASP A 311 15.93 13.40 6.55
CA ASP A 311 14.74 13.64 5.74
C ASP A 311 13.45 13.14 6.42
N LEU A 312 13.49 11.96 7.05
CA LEU A 312 12.37 11.43 7.82
C LEU A 312 12.07 12.26 9.09
N ASP A 313 13.09 12.79 9.75
CA ASP A 313 12.93 13.68 10.90
C ASP A 313 12.30 15.01 10.49
N LEU A 314 12.78 15.63 9.40
CA LEU A 314 12.22 16.86 8.85
C LEU A 314 10.77 16.70 8.42
N TRP A 315 10.46 15.62 7.70
CA TRP A 315 9.08 15.27 7.34
C TRP A 315 8.20 15.17 8.59
N PHE A 316 8.67 14.46 9.63
CA PHE A 316 7.90 14.28 10.85
C PHE A 316 7.67 15.59 11.59
N ASP A 317 8.70 16.40 11.80
CA ASP A 317 8.60 17.64 12.57
C ASP A 317 7.71 18.67 11.86
N ASP A 318 7.78 18.73 10.52
CA ASP A 318 6.88 19.53 9.71
C ASP A 318 5.43 19.11 9.86
N TRP A 319 5.12 17.83 9.66
CA TRP A 319 3.75 17.35 9.73
C TRP A 319 3.18 17.34 11.13
N LEU A 320 4.02 17.12 12.15
CA LEU A 320 3.66 17.29 13.55
C LEU A 320 3.16 18.73 13.78
N ARG A 321 3.97 19.71 13.39
CA ARG A 321 3.64 21.13 13.50
C ARG A 321 2.41 21.52 12.67
N ILE A 322 2.25 21.00 11.45
CA ILE A 322 1.08 21.26 10.60
C ILE A 322 -0.19 20.73 11.27
N ILE A 323 -0.17 19.50 11.78
CA ILE A 323 -1.32 18.86 12.44
C ILE A 323 -1.65 19.54 13.77
N GLU A 324 -0.64 19.88 14.58
CA GLU A 324 -0.82 20.58 15.86
C GLU A 324 -1.45 21.95 15.68
N ASN A 325 -1.00 22.72 14.68
CA ASN A 325 -1.52 24.07 14.40
C ASN A 325 -2.81 24.07 13.57
N SER A 326 -3.25 22.92 13.05
CA SER A 326 -4.50 22.84 12.29
C SER A 326 -5.70 22.92 13.22
N ILE A 327 -6.52 23.97 13.04
CA ILE A 327 -7.79 24.15 13.75
C ILE A 327 -8.76 23.04 13.34
N ALA A 328 -8.82 22.72 12.04
CA ALA A 328 -9.69 21.69 11.48
C ALA A 328 -9.43 20.30 12.08
N ALA A 329 -8.24 20.05 12.65
CA ALA A 329 -7.92 18.77 13.29
C ALA A 329 -8.75 18.43 14.51
N GLY A 330 -9.33 19.43 15.20
CA GLY A 330 -10.38 19.21 16.21
C GLY A 330 -10.17 17.97 17.08
N GLU A 331 -11.15 17.06 17.04
CA GLU A 331 -11.16 15.78 17.76
C GLU A 331 -10.34 14.66 17.07
N GLU A 332 -10.04 14.78 15.78
CA GLU A 332 -9.23 13.81 15.03
C GLU A 332 -7.72 13.95 15.30
N ARG A 333 -7.28 15.07 15.90
CA ARG A 333 -5.86 15.37 16.14
C ARG A 333 -5.11 14.23 16.86
N PRO A 334 -5.59 13.63 17.97
CA PRO A 334 -4.89 12.54 18.62
C PRO A 334 -4.65 11.34 17.70
N PHE A 335 -5.66 10.99 16.88
CA PHE A 335 -5.56 9.91 15.90
C PHE A 335 -4.53 10.20 14.81
N LEU A 336 -4.53 11.43 14.28
CA LEU A 336 -3.56 11.88 13.27
C LEU A 336 -2.12 11.82 13.82
N LEU A 337 -1.91 12.31 15.03
CA LEU A 337 -0.59 12.31 15.68
C LEU A 337 -0.10 10.90 16.03
N ALA A 338 -0.98 10.04 16.55
CA ALA A 338 -0.65 8.64 16.81
C ALA A 338 -0.20 7.94 15.51
N ALA A 339 -0.96 8.11 14.44
CA ALA A 339 -0.62 7.54 13.14
C ALA A 339 0.68 8.10 12.56
N LEU A 340 0.93 9.40 12.66
CA LEU A 340 2.16 10.04 12.19
C LEU A 340 3.39 9.44 12.90
N ARG A 341 3.34 9.32 14.23
CA ARG A 341 4.42 8.74 15.05
C ARG A 341 4.68 7.28 14.70
N VAL A 342 3.62 6.49 14.53
CA VAL A 342 3.73 5.08 14.16
C VAL A 342 4.34 4.92 12.76
N GLN A 343 3.93 5.74 11.78
CA GLN A 343 4.52 5.70 10.44
C GLN A 343 5.99 6.15 10.43
N LYS A 344 6.40 7.11 11.28
CA LYS A 344 7.82 7.45 11.45
C LYS A 344 8.62 6.24 11.93
N CYS A 345 8.17 5.58 13.02
CA CYS A 345 8.86 4.42 13.55
C CYS A 345 8.93 3.27 12.53
N TRP A 346 7.88 3.08 11.74
CA TRP A 346 7.86 2.14 10.64
C TRP A 346 8.92 2.47 9.56
N ALA A 347 8.96 3.72 9.11
CA ALA A 347 9.88 4.16 8.07
C ALA A 347 11.35 4.03 8.52
N GLU A 348 11.67 4.43 9.75
CA GLU A 348 13.00 4.26 10.33
C GLU A 348 13.37 2.78 10.48
N LEU A 349 12.46 1.92 10.94
CA LEU A 349 12.70 0.49 11.06
C LEU A 349 13.10 -0.11 9.70
N ILE A 350 12.31 0.17 8.67
CA ILE A 350 12.55 -0.35 7.32
C ILE A 350 13.84 0.22 6.72
N LEU A 351 14.13 1.50 6.92
CA LEU A 351 15.41 2.11 6.52
C LEU A 351 16.60 1.33 7.09
N HIS A 352 16.64 1.12 8.40
CA HIS A 352 17.76 0.42 9.04
C HIS A 352 17.87 -1.04 8.60
N CYS A 353 16.74 -1.75 8.46
CA CYS A 353 16.74 -3.14 8.00
C CYS A 353 17.17 -3.27 6.53
N LYS A 354 16.73 -2.37 5.64
CA LYS A 354 17.20 -2.34 4.24
C LYS A 354 18.67 -1.99 4.13
N ALA A 355 19.16 -1.08 4.97
CA ALA A 355 20.58 -0.74 4.98
C ALA A 355 21.46 -1.93 5.34
N LEU A 356 21.09 -2.69 6.39
CA LEU A 356 21.80 -3.91 6.77
C LEU A 356 21.77 -4.96 5.65
N LEU A 357 20.61 -5.13 5.00
CA LEU A 357 20.47 -6.02 3.86
C LEU A 357 21.39 -5.61 2.70
N SER A 358 21.42 -4.31 2.37
CA SER A 358 22.25 -3.73 1.31
C SER A 358 23.76 -3.88 1.60
N MET A 359 24.16 -3.75 2.87
CA MET A 359 25.53 -4.03 3.32
C MET A 359 25.90 -5.53 3.28
N GLY A 360 24.95 -6.42 2.98
CA GLY A 360 25.16 -7.88 2.95
C GLY A 360 25.23 -8.50 4.35
N VAL A 361 24.57 -7.89 5.33
CA VAL A 361 24.62 -8.34 6.72
C VAL A 361 23.50 -9.34 6.99
N GLU A 362 23.89 -10.60 7.23
CA GLU A 362 22.98 -11.65 7.69
C GLU A 362 23.39 -12.20 9.06
N ASN A 363 24.69 -12.38 9.28
CA ASN A 363 25.24 -12.88 10.54
C ASN A 363 25.56 -11.75 11.52
N VAL A 364 24.81 -11.66 12.61
CA VAL A 364 24.97 -10.66 13.69
C VAL A 364 26.33 -10.78 14.39
N ALA A 365 26.97 -11.95 14.39
CA ALA A 365 28.28 -12.15 15.01
C ALA A 365 29.42 -11.48 14.22
N ALA A 366 29.25 -11.30 12.91
CA ALA A 366 30.26 -10.78 12.00
C ALA A 366 30.06 -9.28 11.67
N MET A 367 29.24 -8.57 12.46
CA MET A 367 28.91 -7.17 12.21
C MET A 367 30.06 -6.22 12.57
N SER A 368 30.29 -5.23 11.71
CA SER A 368 31.11 -4.07 12.06
C SER A 368 30.44 -3.23 13.18
N PRO A 369 31.18 -2.35 13.88
CA PRO A 369 30.59 -1.45 14.88
C PRO A 369 29.46 -0.56 14.31
N VAL A 370 29.60 -0.15 13.04
CA VAL A 370 28.60 0.66 12.32
C VAL A 370 27.34 -0.15 12.07
N GLU A 371 27.46 -1.36 11.53
CA GLU A 371 26.33 -2.27 11.29
C GLU A 371 25.62 -2.62 12.60
N ARG A 372 26.37 -2.89 13.67
CA ARG A 372 25.81 -3.15 14.99
C ARG A 372 25.01 -1.96 15.52
N ASN A 373 25.50 -0.74 15.31
CA ASN A 373 24.75 0.47 15.67
C ASN A 373 23.44 0.59 14.87
N ILE A 374 23.47 0.35 13.55
CA ILE A 374 22.26 0.36 12.70
C ILE A 374 21.26 -0.70 13.17
N LEU A 375 21.71 -1.90 13.54
CA LEU A 375 20.85 -2.94 14.10
C LEU A 375 20.19 -2.52 15.42
N LEU A 376 20.93 -1.85 16.30
CA LEU A 376 20.39 -1.31 17.55
C LEU A 376 19.35 -0.21 17.30
N LEU A 377 19.56 0.62 16.29
CA LEU A 377 18.57 1.62 15.85
C LEU A 377 17.30 0.94 15.30
N ALA A 378 17.43 -0.11 14.48
CA ALA A 378 16.28 -0.92 14.04
C ALA A 378 15.49 -1.49 15.22
N LYS A 379 16.18 -2.12 16.19
CA LYS A 379 15.56 -2.64 17.41
C LYS A 379 14.84 -1.55 18.21
N SER A 380 15.46 -0.37 18.33
CA SER A 380 14.89 0.79 19.01
C SER A 380 13.61 1.28 18.31
N SER A 381 13.61 1.41 16.99
CA SER A 381 12.44 1.83 16.21
C SER A 381 11.30 0.81 16.29
N ALA A 382 11.59 -0.50 16.23
CA ALA A 382 10.57 -1.55 16.43
C ALA A 382 9.95 -1.50 17.83
N ARG A 383 10.76 -1.26 18.87
CA ARG A 383 10.26 -1.12 20.25
C ARG A 383 9.44 0.15 20.45
N LYS A 384 9.88 1.29 19.91
CA LYS A 384 9.10 2.54 19.93
C LYS A 384 7.76 2.36 19.23
N HIS A 385 7.73 1.69 18.08
CA HIS A 385 6.51 1.33 17.38
C HIS A 385 5.55 0.54 18.29
N LEU A 386 6.03 -0.56 18.90
CA LEU A 386 5.22 -1.39 19.78
C LEU A 386 4.69 -0.61 20.99
N ARG A 387 5.52 0.25 21.60
CA ARG A 387 5.12 1.12 22.71
C ARG A 387 4.02 2.07 22.26
N LEU A 388 4.20 2.81 21.15
CA LEU A 388 3.23 3.78 20.65
C LEU A 388 1.85 3.17 20.43
N ILE A 389 1.79 2.02 19.74
CA ILE A 389 0.50 1.36 19.49
C ILE A 389 -0.13 0.86 20.80
N SER A 390 0.67 0.50 21.80
CA SER A 390 0.18 -0.04 23.08
C SER A 390 -0.19 1.02 24.13
N THR A 391 0.47 2.18 24.10
CA THR A 391 0.29 3.27 25.09
C THR A 391 -0.98 4.06 24.81
N GLU A 392 -1.37 4.20 23.54
CA GLU A 392 -2.58 4.90 23.11
C GLU A 392 -3.57 3.92 22.45
N PRO A 393 -4.10 2.92 23.19
CA PRO A 393 -4.86 1.84 22.59
C PRO A 393 -6.15 2.33 21.92
N ASP A 394 -6.80 3.35 22.46
CA ASP A 394 -8.04 3.89 21.90
C ASP A 394 -7.84 4.62 20.56
N PHE A 395 -6.67 5.23 20.37
CA PHE A 395 -6.34 6.01 19.17
C PHE A 395 -5.68 5.16 18.08
N TYR A 396 -5.11 4.00 18.41
CA TYR A 396 -4.50 3.13 17.41
C TYR A 396 -5.07 1.71 17.42
N LEU A 397 -4.83 0.95 18.49
CA LEU A 397 -5.19 -0.47 18.58
C LEU A 397 -6.70 -0.72 18.35
N ALA A 398 -7.58 0.01 19.03
CA ALA A 398 -9.03 -0.09 18.86
C ALA A 398 -9.51 0.26 17.44
N LYS A 399 -8.68 0.94 16.66
CA LYS A 399 -8.95 1.33 15.27
C LYS A 399 -8.45 0.30 14.25
N LEU A 400 -7.75 -0.75 14.68
CA LEU A 400 -7.27 -1.80 13.78
C LEU A 400 -8.40 -2.63 13.16
N LYS A 401 -9.57 -2.70 13.80
CA LYS A 401 -10.77 -3.30 13.20
C LYS A 401 -11.19 -2.68 11.87
N TYR A 402 -10.81 -1.43 11.62
CA TYR A 402 -11.05 -0.72 10.35
C TYR A 402 -9.86 -0.79 9.39
N ALA A 403 -8.74 -1.36 9.81
CA ALA A 403 -7.48 -1.24 9.09
C ALA A 403 -7.39 -2.19 7.90
N MET A 404 -6.66 -1.74 6.88
CA MET A 404 -6.30 -2.54 5.70
C MET A 404 -5.40 -3.72 6.09
N ASP A 405 -5.45 -4.82 5.33
CA ASP A 405 -4.69 -6.05 5.62
C ASP A 405 -3.18 -5.78 5.85
N PHE A 406 -2.62 -4.82 5.11
CA PHE A 406 -1.22 -4.39 5.26
C PHE A 406 -0.87 -3.80 6.65
N VAL A 407 -1.79 -3.05 7.27
CA VAL A 407 -1.53 -2.45 8.60
C VAL A 407 -1.40 -3.53 9.66
N TRP A 408 -2.17 -4.61 9.51
CA TRP A 408 -2.06 -5.81 10.34
C TRP A 408 -0.70 -6.48 10.14
N ALA A 409 -0.29 -6.66 8.89
CA ALA A 409 1.01 -7.23 8.55
C ALA A 409 2.17 -6.42 9.15
N LYS A 410 2.12 -5.08 9.08
CA LYS A 410 3.10 -4.17 9.70
C LYS A 410 3.20 -4.40 11.21
N CYS A 411 2.07 -4.41 11.92
CA CYS A 411 2.05 -4.61 13.37
C CYS A 411 2.63 -5.98 13.74
N ALA A 412 2.25 -7.02 13.01
CA ALA A 412 2.77 -8.36 13.21
C ALA A 412 4.28 -8.42 12.96
N PHE A 413 4.75 -7.89 11.84
CA PHE A 413 6.17 -7.85 11.49
C PHE A 413 7.00 -7.11 12.53
N CYS A 414 6.62 -5.89 12.92
CA CYS A 414 7.35 -5.09 13.92
C CYS A 414 7.56 -5.89 15.20
N PHE A 415 6.53 -6.60 15.65
CA PHE A 415 6.60 -7.42 16.85
C PHE A 415 7.48 -8.67 16.66
N LEU A 416 7.32 -9.40 15.55
CA LEU A 416 8.11 -10.59 15.24
C LEU A 416 9.60 -10.28 15.09
N LEU A 417 9.92 -9.20 14.37
CA LEU A 417 11.28 -8.72 14.24
C LEU A 417 11.83 -8.28 15.59
N LEU A 418 11.05 -7.58 16.41
CA LEU A 418 11.49 -7.21 17.75
C LEU A 418 11.78 -8.45 18.60
N LEU A 419 10.91 -9.46 18.64
CA LEU A 419 11.19 -10.73 19.33
C LEU A 419 12.51 -11.34 18.86
N LYS A 420 12.72 -11.38 17.54
CA LYS A 420 13.94 -11.93 16.94
C LYS A 420 15.20 -11.13 17.31
N LEU A 421 15.15 -9.80 17.29
CA LEU A 421 16.26 -8.94 17.72
C LEU A 421 16.49 -8.96 19.24
N SER A 422 15.42 -9.18 20.01
CA SER A 422 15.43 -9.34 21.47
C SER A 422 16.06 -10.64 21.91
N ARG A 423 15.98 -11.63 21.02
CA ARG A 423 16.82 -12.82 21.03
C ARG A 423 18.24 -12.38 20.68
N LEU A 424 18.53 -12.12 19.41
CA LEU A 424 19.90 -11.95 18.87
C LEU A 424 20.81 -10.96 19.63
N LEU A 425 20.23 -9.98 20.34
CA LEU A 425 20.95 -8.99 21.13
C LEU A 425 20.60 -9.11 22.62
N PRO A 426 21.56 -8.88 23.53
CA PRO A 426 21.30 -8.88 24.97
C PRO A 426 20.12 -7.97 25.36
N GLU A 427 19.34 -8.40 26.34
CA GLU A 427 18.23 -7.65 26.93
C GLU A 427 18.20 -7.83 28.44
N ARG A 428 17.68 -6.83 29.13
CA ARG A 428 17.40 -6.89 30.56
C ARG A 428 16.10 -7.67 30.79
N ARG A 429 15.98 -8.27 31.97
CA ARG A 429 14.79 -9.02 32.40
C ARG A 429 13.49 -8.21 32.24
N GLU A 430 13.51 -6.95 32.67
CA GLU A 430 12.37 -6.03 32.57
C GLU A 430 11.92 -5.80 31.13
N GLU A 431 12.86 -5.77 30.19
CA GLU A 431 12.58 -5.55 28.77
C GLU A 431 11.92 -6.78 28.13
N HIS A 432 12.33 -7.98 28.54
CA HIS A 432 11.67 -9.23 28.13
C HIS A 432 10.23 -9.30 28.62
N GLN A 433 9.98 -8.93 29.87
CA GLN A 433 8.63 -8.90 30.44
C GLN A 433 7.76 -7.85 29.75
N GLU A 434 8.28 -6.64 29.55
CA GLU A 434 7.60 -5.57 28.80
C GLU A 434 7.21 -6.05 27.40
N LEU A 435 8.12 -6.72 26.69
CA LEU A 435 7.86 -7.23 25.35
C LEU A 435 6.70 -8.25 25.33
N LEU A 436 6.68 -9.18 26.29
CA LEU A 436 5.59 -10.15 26.44
C LEU A 436 4.25 -9.47 26.77
N ASP A 437 4.25 -8.50 27.69
CA ASP A 437 3.04 -7.79 28.09
C ASP A 437 2.44 -7.00 26.92
N HIS A 438 3.27 -6.28 26.19
CA HIS A 438 2.86 -5.53 25.00
C HIS A 438 2.41 -6.47 23.87
N GLY A 439 3.10 -7.59 23.65
CA GLY A 439 2.71 -8.61 22.69
C GLY A 439 1.35 -9.22 22.98
N ASN A 440 1.08 -9.57 24.24
CA ASN A 440 -0.22 -10.09 24.67
C ASN A 440 -1.33 -9.05 24.51
N ARG A 441 -1.07 -7.77 24.80
CA ARG A 441 -2.05 -6.69 24.55
C ARG A 441 -2.38 -6.55 23.06
N LEU A 442 -1.36 -6.55 22.20
CA LEU A 442 -1.53 -6.53 20.75
C LEU A 442 -2.40 -7.72 20.32
N LEU A 443 -2.02 -8.94 20.71
CA LEU A 443 -2.78 -10.15 20.39
C LEU A 443 -4.24 -10.07 20.89
N ASN A 444 -4.47 -9.59 22.11
CA ASN A 444 -5.81 -9.44 22.65
C ASN A 444 -6.67 -8.46 21.86
N GLU A 445 -6.13 -7.29 21.48
CA GLU A 445 -6.90 -6.35 20.68
C GLU A 445 -7.19 -6.90 19.29
N LEU A 446 -6.17 -7.47 18.65
CA LEU A 446 -6.33 -8.06 17.34
C LEU A 446 -7.40 -9.19 17.36
N ASN A 447 -7.46 -10.01 18.42
CA ASN A 447 -8.52 -11.00 18.64
C ASN A 447 -9.90 -10.34 18.79
N ARG A 448 -10.00 -9.23 19.52
CA ARG A 448 -11.26 -8.47 19.68
C ARG A 448 -11.75 -7.91 18.35
N SER A 449 -10.84 -7.44 17.52
CA SER A 449 -11.17 -6.89 16.20
C SER A 449 -11.48 -7.93 15.12
N VAL A 450 -11.03 -9.19 15.26
CA VAL A 450 -11.32 -10.28 14.29
C VAL A 450 -12.57 -11.09 14.68
N GLY A 451 -13.02 -11.03 15.94
CA GLY A 451 -14.10 -11.87 16.43
C GLY A 451 -13.65 -13.33 16.64
N SER A 452 -14.18 -13.98 17.68
CA SER A 452 -13.78 -15.33 18.12
C SER A 452 -14.39 -16.45 17.26
N SER A 453 -14.00 -16.61 15.99
CA SER A 453 -14.10 -17.90 15.26
C SER A 453 -13.24 -17.89 14.00
N GLY A 454 -12.34 -18.86 13.86
CA GLY A 454 -11.25 -18.91 12.87
C GLY A 454 -11.65 -19.18 11.41
N GLN A 455 -12.59 -18.43 10.86
CA GLN A 455 -12.75 -18.33 9.40
C GLN A 455 -12.96 -16.87 9.01
N THR A 456 -11.88 -16.24 8.56
CA THR A 456 -11.89 -14.93 7.93
C THR A 456 -11.36 -15.10 6.51
N ILE A 457 -12.00 -14.50 5.51
CA ILE A 457 -11.56 -14.49 4.10
C ILE A 457 -10.41 -13.46 3.92
N GLY A 458 -9.46 -13.41 4.86
CA GLY A 458 -8.33 -12.48 4.82
C GLY A 458 -7.18 -12.90 5.74
N ASN A 459 -5.98 -12.38 5.48
CA ASN A 459 -4.74 -12.84 6.13
C ASN A 459 -4.61 -12.42 7.61
N GLY A 460 -5.54 -11.62 8.13
CA GLY A 460 -5.59 -11.22 9.54
C GLY A 460 -5.60 -12.41 10.52
N SER A 461 -6.34 -13.48 10.21
CA SER A 461 -6.34 -14.71 11.02
C SER A 461 -4.97 -15.40 11.04
N ILE A 462 -4.22 -15.30 9.95
CA ILE A 462 -2.88 -15.89 9.83
C ILE A 462 -1.91 -15.09 10.68
N TYR A 463 -1.86 -13.76 10.53
CA TYR A 463 -1.00 -12.88 11.36
C TYR A 463 -1.25 -13.10 12.86
N MET A 464 -2.50 -13.33 13.23
CA MET A 464 -2.87 -13.63 14.60
C MET A 464 -2.35 -14.95 15.14
N GLN A 465 -2.47 -16.01 14.35
CA GLN A 465 -1.93 -17.30 14.70
C GLN A 465 -0.40 -17.22 14.84
N ILE A 466 0.26 -16.51 13.94
CA ILE A 466 1.71 -16.29 13.96
C ILE A 466 2.15 -15.57 15.22
N LEU A 467 1.47 -14.47 15.57
CA LEU A 467 1.74 -13.71 16.78
C LEU A 467 1.55 -14.56 18.03
N ARG A 468 0.44 -15.32 18.13
CA ARG A 468 0.16 -16.18 19.29
C ARG A 468 1.27 -17.20 19.50
N LEU A 469 1.60 -17.96 18.46
CA LEU A 469 2.65 -18.99 18.52
C LEU A 469 4.01 -18.38 18.88
N SER A 470 4.30 -17.20 18.34
CA SER A 470 5.56 -16.49 18.61
C SER A 470 5.65 -16.00 20.07
N ILE A 471 4.57 -15.46 20.62
CA ILE A 471 4.51 -15.03 22.03
C ILE A 471 4.68 -16.24 22.96
N GLU A 472 3.93 -17.31 22.72
CA GLU A 472 3.99 -18.54 23.53
C GLU A 472 5.39 -19.16 23.49
N LYS A 473 6.00 -19.25 22.31
CA LYS A 473 7.35 -19.79 22.16
C LYS A 473 8.40 -18.92 22.84
N TYR A 474 8.33 -17.61 22.67
CA TYR A 474 9.26 -16.68 23.32
C TYR A 474 9.13 -16.72 24.85
N GLY A 475 7.89 -16.76 25.37
CA GLY A 475 7.61 -16.83 26.80
C GLY A 475 8.14 -18.11 27.46
N ARG A 476 7.98 -19.27 26.82
CA ARG A 476 8.51 -20.54 27.33
C ARG A 476 10.03 -20.51 27.48
N ILE A 477 10.72 -20.07 26.42
CA ILE A 477 12.19 -20.00 26.41
C ILE A 477 12.71 -19.01 27.46
N PHE A 478 12.02 -17.88 27.65
CA PHE A 478 12.35 -16.93 28.70
C PHE A 478 12.18 -17.54 30.11
N GLN A 479 11.09 -18.28 30.36
CA GLN A 479 10.85 -18.95 31.63
C GLN A 479 11.85 -20.09 31.91
N GLU A 480 12.22 -20.88 30.91
CA GLU A 480 13.25 -21.93 31.02
C GLU A 480 14.60 -21.34 31.41
N ARG A 481 14.94 -20.16 30.88
CA ARG A 481 16.15 -19.42 31.23
C ARG A 481 16.14 -18.90 32.67
N GLU A 482 14.97 -18.60 33.22
CA GLU A 482 14.82 -18.22 34.64
C GLU A 482 14.83 -19.43 35.59
N ALA A 483 14.34 -20.58 35.14
CA ALA A 483 14.26 -21.80 35.95
C ALA A 483 15.61 -22.57 36.06
N GLY A 484 16.55 -22.32 35.14
CA GLY A 484 17.91 -22.88 35.17
C GLY A 484 18.86 -22.10 36.09
N GLY A 485 18.95 -22.51 37.36
CA GLY A 485 19.98 -22.03 38.28
C GLY A 485 21.30 -22.79 38.12
N ASP A 486 22.23 -22.28 37.31
CA ASP A 486 23.68 -22.40 37.55
C ASP A 486 24.49 -21.50 36.60
N PRO A 487 25.47 -20.70 37.08
CA PRO A 487 26.23 -19.75 36.28
C PRO A 487 27.49 -20.35 35.61
N VAL A 488 27.51 -21.65 35.28
CA VAL A 488 28.75 -22.37 34.87
C VAL A 488 28.81 -22.78 33.39
N THR A 489 27.81 -22.50 32.57
CA THR A 489 27.95 -22.55 31.10
C THR A 489 27.90 -21.14 30.51
N THR A 490 29.05 -20.49 30.49
CA THR A 490 29.33 -19.16 29.95
C THR A 490 29.27 -19.10 28.41
N ALA A 491 28.27 -19.73 27.81
CA ALA A 491 28.00 -19.67 26.39
C ALA A 491 26.73 -18.83 26.16
N PRO A 492 26.80 -17.69 25.44
CA PRO A 492 25.61 -16.99 24.99
C PRO A 492 24.65 -17.97 24.30
N PHE A 493 23.35 -17.87 24.57
CA PHE A 493 22.31 -18.78 24.03
C PHE A 493 22.42 -19.05 22.51
N TRP A 494 22.98 -18.11 21.74
CA TRP A 494 23.28 -18.23 20.31
C TRP A 494 24.31 -19.30 19.92
N GLU A 495 25.03 -19.87 20.88
CA GLU A 495 26.02 -20.92 20.65
C GLU A 495 25.38 -22.33 20.59
N SER A 496 24.09 -22.46 20.90
CA SER A 496 23.35 -23.72 20.76
C SER A 496 22.75 -23.88 19.36
N PHE A 497 22.97 -25.03 18.71
CA PHE A 497 22.45 -25.33 17.36
C PHE A 497 20.91 -25.27 17.31
N ASP A 498 20.25 -25.65 18.41
CA ASP A 498 18.79 -25.60 18.55
C ASP A 498 18.24 -24.15 18.53
N ALA A 499 19.03 -23.16 19.00
CA ALA A 499 18.62 -21.76 18.99
C ALA A 499 18.42 -21.20 17.58
N GLN A 500 19.17 -21.72 16.59
CA GLN A 500 19.12 -21.28 15.18
C GLN A 500 17.89 -21.84 14.45
N ALA A 501 17.60 -23.13 14.63
CA ALA A 501 16.35 -23.74 14.15
C ALA A 501 15.13 -23.06 14.79
N ASP A 502 15.24 -22.72 16.08
CA ASP A 502 14.22 -21.97 16.79
C ASP A 502 14.04 -20.55 16.25
N LEU A 503 15.11 -19.81 15.94
CA LEU A 503 15.05 -18.46 15.36
C LEU A 503 14.39 -18.44 13.98
N GLN A 504 14.57 -19.48 13.17
CA GLN A 504 13.94 -19.61 11.85
C GLN A 504 12.45 -19.95 11.95
N SER A 505 12.04 -20.73 12.96
CA SER A 505 10.65 -21.14 13.14
C SER A 505 9.65 -20.01 13.47
N PHE A 506 10.13 -18.81 13.85
CA PHE A 506 9.27 -17.65 14.15
C PHE A 506 8.74 -16.95 12.89
N VAL A 507 9.27 -17.29 11.71
CA VAL A 507 8.96 -16.60 10.47
C VAL A 507 8.24 -17.58 9.52
N PRO A 508 6.91 -17.49 9.42
CA PRO A 508 6.15 -18.34 8.52
C PRO A 508 6.44 -17.98 7.07
N GLU A 509 6.67 -19.00 6.24
CA GLU A 509 6.92 -18.82 4.80
C GLU A 509 5.81 -18.06 4.08
N GLN A 510 4.57 -18.20 4.54
CA GLN A 510 3.41 -17.50 3.99
C GLN A 510 3.50 -15.98 4.19
N PHE A 511 4.07 -15.54 5.32
CA PHE A 511 4.26 -14.13 5.63
C PHE A 511 5.33 -13.50 4.72
N VAL A 512 6.45 -14.22 4.51
CA VAL A 512 7.57 -13.83 3.65
C VAL A 512 7.20 -13.86 2.16
N ARG A 513 6.28 -14.74 1.76
CA ARG A 513 5.77 -14.79 0.38
C ARG A 513 4.89 -13.61 0.01
N GLU A 514 4.19 -13.03 0.99
CA GLU A 514 3.24 -11.95 0.75
C GLU A 514 3.89 -10.56 0.85
N TRP A 515 4.86 -10.41 1.75
CA TRP A 515 5.52 -9.15 2.07
C TRP A 515 7.04 -9.30 2.02
N ASP A 516 7.71 -8.31 1.45
CA ASP A 516 9.16 -8.26 1.30
C ASP A 516 9.80 -7.45 2.44
N PHE A 517 9.41 -7.76 3.68
CA PHE A 517 9.94 -7.03 4.83
C PHE A 517 11.37 -7.50 5.19
N PRO A 518 12.36 -6.59 5.23
CA PRO A 518 13.77 -6.94 5.46
C PRO A 518 14.09 -7.27 6.93
N GLY A 519 15.14 -8.06 7.19
CA GLY A 519 15.72 -8.24 8.54
C GLY A 519 15.26 -9.49 9.29
N LEU A 520 14.18 -10.15 8.87
CA LEU A 520 13.80 -11.47 9.41
C LEU A 520 14.75 -12.60 8.97
N ASN A 521 15.65 -12.36 8.02
CA ASN A 521 16.73 -13.27 7.61
C ASN A 521 17.95 -13.22 8.54
N LEU A 522 18.07 -12.22 9.43
CA LEU A 522 19.20 -12.11 10.35
C LEU A 522 19.37 -13.35 11.22
N PHE A 523 20.60 -13.77 11.45
CA PHE A 523 20.93 -14.91 12.30
C PHE A 523 22.22 -14.69 13.08
N TYR A 524 22.53 -15.59 14.00
CA TYR A 524 23.82 -15.59 14.68
C TYR A 524 24.54 -16.90 14.39
N PHE A 525 25.79 -16.81 13.95
CA PHE A 525 26.70 -17.95 13.86
C PHE A 525 28.08 -17.50 14.34
N PRO A 526 28.69 -18.15 15.35
CA PRO A 526 29.99 -17.74 15.86
C PRO A 526 31.05 -17.75 14.75
N THR A 527 31.80 -16.66 14.60
CA THR A 527 32.87 -16.55 13.60
C THR A 527 34.03 -17.51 13.87
N ALA A 528 34.29 -17.84 15.14
CA ALA A 528 35.31 -18.83 15.54
C ALA A 528 35.08 -20.24 14.95
N TRP A 529 33.83 -20.60 14.64
CA TRP A 529 33.52 -21.88 13.99
C TRP A 529 33.69 -21.82 12.46
N GLN A 530 33.63 -20.63 11.85
CA GLN A 530 33.92 -20.47 10.42
C GLN A 530 35.40 -20.70 10.12
N ASP A 531 36.30 -20.26 11.02
CA ASP A 531 37.73 -20.58 10.94
C ASP A 531 37.98 -22.10 11.08
N PHE A 532 37.24 -22.76 11.96
CA PHE A 532 37.37 -24.21 12.20
C PHE A 532 36.97 -25.06 10.98
N PHE A 533 36.00 -24.63 10.17
CA PHE A 533 35.61 -25.32 8.92
C PHE A 533 36.32 -24.79 7.67
N GLY A 534 36.86 -23.58 7.71
CA GLY A 534 37.74 -23.03 6.66
C GLY A 534 39.01 -23.87 6.48
N ASP A 535 39.56 -24.37 7.59
CA ASP A 535 40.75 -25.25 7.59
C ASP A 535 40.49 -26.63 6.95
N PHE A 536 39.24 -27.10 6.89
CA PHE A 536 38.88 -28.34 6.19
C PHE A 536 38.74 -28.15 4.66
N SER A 537 38.63 -26.91 4.18
CA SER A 537 38.46 -26.62 2.76
C SER A 537 39.80 -26.45 2.00
N LEU A 538 40.93 -26.44 2.73
CA LEU A 538 42.29 -26.42 2.16
C LEU A 538 42.98 -27.80 2.18
N ALA A 539 42.26 -28.85 2.60
CA ALA A 539 42.74 -30.23 2.57
C ALA A 539 42.05 -31.02 1.45
N VAL A 540 42.24 -30.61 0.18
CA VAL A 540 42.10 -31.46 -1.01
C VAL A 540 43.28 -31.24 -1.94
#